data_AF-A0A0G8EQT8-F1
#
_entry.id   AF-A0A0G8EQT8-F1
#
_cell.length_a   1.000
_cell.length_b   1.000
_cell.length_c   1.000
_cell.angle_alpha   90.00
_cell.angle_beta   90.00
_cell.angle_gamma   90.00
#
_symmetry.space_group_name_H-M   'P 1'
#
loop_
_entity.id
_entity.type
_entity.pdbx_description
1 polymer ?
#
loop_
_entity_poly.entity_id
_entity_poly.type
_entity_poly.pdbx_seq_one_letter_code
_entity_poly.pdbx_strand_id
1 'polypeptide(L)'
;MTKTFTATVVLQLAEENRLNLDDSIEKWLPGVIQGNGYDDKQITIRQLLNHTSGIAEYTRSKSFNLMDTKKSYRAEELVKMGISMPQNFAPGKSWSYSNTGYVLLGILIETVTGNSYAEEIENRIIEPLELSNTF
;
A
#
# COMPACT_ATOMS: atom_id res chain seq x y z
N MET A 1 4.85 -12.28 4.06
CA MET A 1 6.30 -12.08 3.81
C MET A 1 6.56 -10.92 2.84
N THR A 2 5.86 -10.80 1.71
CA THR A 2 6.04 -9.72 0.71
C THR A 2 6.04 -8.29 1.27
N LYS A 3 5.26 -8.02 2.32
CA LYS A 3 5.22 -6.70 2.98
C LYS A 3 6.60 -6.17 3.37
N THR A 4 7.51 -7.04 3.81
CA THR A 4 8.87 -6.63 4.18
C THR A 4 9.64 -6.13 2.96
N PHE A 5 9.51 -6.78 1.80
CA PHE A 5 10.14 -6.32 0.55
C PHE A 5 9.58 -4.96 0.11
N THR A 6 8.25 -4.80 0.11
CA THR A 6 7.61 -3.53 -0.20
C THR A 6 8.07 -2.42 0.75
N ALA A 7 8.13 -2.69 2.05
CA ALA A 7 8.58 -1.72 3.05
C ALA A 7 10.05 -1.33 2.83
N THR A 8 10.92 -2.29 2.50
CA THR A 8 12.33 -2.03 2.19
C THR A 8 12.48 -1.10 0.99
N VAL A 9 11.75 -1.33 -0.10
CA VAL A 9 11.77 -0.43 -1.27
C VAL A 9 11.32 0.98 -0.89
N VAL A 10 10.23 1.13 -0.13
CA VAL A 10 9.75 2.44 0.33
C VAL A 10 10.80 3.15 1.19
N LEU A 11 11.50 2.42 2.06
CA LEU A 11 12.57 2.97 2.89
C LEU A 11 13.80 3.39 2.08
N GLN A 12 14.17 2.63 1.05
CA GLN A 12 15.25 3.00 0.12
C GLN A 12 14.88 4.26 -0.68
N LEU A 13 13.65 4.36 -1.18
CA LEU A 13 13.17 5.58 -1.85
C LEU A 13 13.18 6.80 -0.91
N ALA A 14 12.91 6.61 0.38
CA ALA A 14 13.04 7.67 1.36
C ALA A 14 14.50 8.10 1.57
N GLU A 15 15.42 7.14 1.62
CA GLU A 15 16.88 7.39 1.72
C GLU A 15 17.40 8.15 0.49
N GLU A 16 16.89 7.82 -0.71
CA GLU A 16 17.15 8.52 -1.97
C GLU A 16 16.49 9.91 -2.07
N ASN A 17 15.84 10.39 -1.00
CA ASN A 17 15.04 11.63 -0.97
C ASN A 17 13.94 11.71 -2.05
N ARG A 18 13.47 10.55 -2.54
CA ARG A 18 12.39 10.46 -3.54
C ARG A 18 11.01 10.64 -2.92
N LEU A 19 10.88 10.36 -1.63
CA LEU A 19 9.67 10.55 -0.83
C LEU A 19 10.02 10.81 0.64
N ASN A 20 9.08 11.36 1.42
CA ASN A 20 9.22 11.39 2.88
C ASN A 20 8.20 10.44 3.52
N LEU A 21 8.60 9.68 4.53
CA LEU A 21 7.69 8.76 5.23
C LEU A 21 6.50 9.48 5.89
N ASP A 22 6.67 10.75 6.24
CA ASP A 22 5.62 11.58 6.84
C ASP A 22 4.87 12.43 5.82
N ASP A 23 5.15 12.26 4.51
CA ASP A 23 4.30 12.83 3.47
C ASP A 23 2.88 12.26 3.60
N SER A 24 1.89 13.15 3.45
CA SER A 24 0.51 12.71 3.22
C SER A 24 0.43 11.91 1.92
N ILE A 25 -0.42 10.89 1.90
CA ILE A 25 -0.67 10.10 0.70
C ILE A 25 -1.42 10.90 -0.37
N GLU A 26 -2.12 11.99 -0.01
CA GLU A 26 -2.82 12.86 -0.98
C GLU A 26 -1.84 13.52 -1.96
N LYS A 27 -0.64 13.88 -1.48
CA LYS A 27 0.45 14.43 -2.30
C LYS A 27 0.83 13.51 -3.46
N TRP A 28 0.77 12.21 -3.23
CA TRP A 28 1.22 11.19 -4.19
C TRP A 28 0.08 10.58 -4.97
N LEU A 29 -1.08 10.39 -4.34
CA LEU A 29 -2.24 9.68 -4.87
C LEU A 29 -3.52 10.52 -4.70
N PRO A 30 -3.59 11.72 -5.28
CA PRO A 30 -4.69 12.65 -5.04
C PRO A 30 -6.03 12.06 -5.49
N GLY A 31 -7.03 12.08 -4.61
CA GLY A 31 -8.39 11.61 -4.89
C GLY A 31 -8.56 10.08 -4.94
N VAL A 32 -7.50 9.31 -4.64
CA VAL A 32 -7.59 7.85 -4.56
C VAL A 32 -8.32 7.41 -3.29
N ILE A 33 -8.06 8.07 -2.15
CA ILE A 33 -8.64 7.74 -0.85
C ILE A 33 -9.64 8.82 -0.45
N GLN A 34 -10.92 8.58 -0.75
CA GLN A 34 -11.99 9.54 -0.52
C GLN A 34 -13.33 8.86 -0.20
N GLY A 35 -14.21 9.61 0.47
CA GLY A 35 -15.52 9.12 0.90
C GLY A 35 -15.47 8.33 2.22
N ASN A 36 -16.63 7.90 2.73
CA ASN A 36 -16.73 7.00 3.89
C ASN A 36 -15.94 7.43 5.14
N GLY A 37 -15.76 8.74 5.33
CA GLY A 37 -15.03 9.32 6.45
C GLY A 37 -13.51 9.35 6.30
N TYR A 38 -12.96 8.93 5.17
CA TYR A 38 -11.53 9.06 4.89
C TYR A 38 -11.13 10.52 4.65
N ASP A 39 -9.99 10.89 5.22
CA ASP A 39 -9.27 12.14 4.96
C ASP A 39 -7.82 11.79 4.62
N ASP A 40 -7.50 11.78 3.33
CA ASP A 40 -6.19 11.39 2.80
C ASP A 40 -5.07 12.33 3.22
N LYS A 41 -5.39 13.60 3.47
CA LYS A 41 -4.46 14.61 3.99
C LYS A 41 -3.87 14.24 5.35
N GLN A 42 -4.60 13.43 6.12
CA GLN A 42 -4.21 13.01 7.46
C GLN A 42 -3.52 11.64 7.47
N ILE A 43 -3.54 10.90 6.36
CA ILE A 43 -2.91 9.59 6.23
C ILE A 43 -1.51 9.76 5.66
N THR A 44 -0.50 9.24 6.36
CA THR A 44 0.91 9.28 5.91
C THR A 44 1.39 7.94 5.36
N ILE A 45 2.47 7.97 4.58
CA ILE A 45 3.17 6.76 4.10
C ILE A 45 3.58 5.86 5.27
N ARG A 46 4.12 6.44 6.36
CA ARG A 46 4.50 5.74 7.59
C ARG A 46 3.33 4.99 8.21
N GLN A 47 2.14 5.59 8.21
CA GLN A 47 0.94 4.97 8.74
C GLN A 47 0.42 3.81 7.89
N LEU A 48 0.66 3.83 6.57
CA LEU A 48 0.41 2.67 5.72
C LEU A 48 1.36 1.51 6.08
N LEU A 49 2.65 1.80 6.21
CA LEU A 49 3.70 0.82 6.54
C LEU A 49 3.44 0.10 7.87
N ASN A 50 2.99 0.85 8.89
CA ASN A 50 2.82 0.33 10.25
C ASN A 50 1.36 -0.02 10.62
N HIS A 51 0.43 0.02 9.66
CA HIS A 51 -1.00 -0.29 9.85
C HIS A 51 -1.75 0.59 10.86
N THR A 52 -1.38 1.87 10.93
CA THR A 52 -2.07 2.88 11.76
C THR A 52 -2.84 3.92 10.95
N SER A 53 -3.05 3.70 9.65
CA SER A 53 -3.80 4.62 8.78
C SER A 53 -5.31 4.62 9.01
N GLY A 54 -5.85 3.55 9.60
CA GLY A 54 -7.30 3.36 9.73
C GLY A 54 -8.00 2.85 8.47
N ILE A 55 -7.27 2.63 7.36
CA ILE A 55 -7.82 2.12 6.10
C ILE A 55 -8.35 0.70 6.28
N ALA A 56 -9.62 0.49 5.92
CA ALA A 56 -10.30 -0.79 6.02
C ALA A 56 -9.64 -1.87 5.15
N GLU A 57 -9.71 -3.11 5.63
CA GLU A 57 -9.13 -4.30 5.01
C GLU A 57 -10.04 -4.83 3.89
N TYR A 58 -9.58 -4.81 2.64
CA TYR A 58 -10.40 -5.22 1.49
C TYR A 58 -10.87 -6.68 1.57
N THR A 59 -10.11 -7.58 2.22
CA THR A 59 -10.52 -9.00 2.37
C THR A 59 -11.76 -9.17 3.27
N ARG A 60 -12.17 -8.14 4.02
CA ARG A 60 -13.42 -8.12 4.78
C ARG A 60 -14.63 -7.68 3.97
N SER A 61 -14.43 -7.20 2.74
CA SER A 61 -15.52 -6.83 1.86
C SER A 61 -16.32 -8.05 1.44
N LYS A 62 -17.65 -7.92 1.40
CA LYS A 62 -18.55 -8.96 0.89
C LYS A 62 -18.29 -9.30 -0.58
N SER A 63 -17.67 -8.40 -1.33
CA SER A 63 -17.31 -8.59 -2.73
C SER A 63 -15.97 -9.32 -2.92
N PHE A 64 -15.22 -9.53 -1.84
CA PHE A 64 -14.01 -10.34 -1.85
C PHE A 64 -14.38 -11.81 -1.59
N ASN A 65 -13.90 -12.70 -2.45
CA ASN A 65 -14.04 -14.13 -2.27
C ASN A 65 -12.67 -14.79 -2.34
N LEU A 66 -12.16 -15.24 -1.19
CA LEU A 66 -10.86 -15.94 -1.10
C LEU A 66 -10.86 -17.28 -1.85
N MET A 67 -12.04 -17.91 -2.00
CA MET A 67 -12.17 -19.21 -2.68
C MET A 67 -12.22 -19.09 -4.21
N ASP A 68 -12.32 -17.88 -4.74
CA ASP A 68 -12.28 -17.63 -6.19
C ASP A 68 -10.83 -17.54 -6.67
N THR A 69 -10.25 -18.68 -7.02
CA THR A 69 -8.85 -18.80 -7.44
C THR A 69 -8.59 -18.32 -8.87
N LYS A 70 -9.62 -17.95 -9.63
CA LYS A 70 -9.49 -17.51 -11.02
C LYS A 70 -9.58 -15.99 -11.16
N LYS A 71 -10.09 -15.30 -10.15
CA LYS A 71 -10.29 -13.87 -10.20
C LYS A 71 -8.96 -13.13 -10.07
N SER A 72 -8.64 -12.36 -11.11
CA SER A 72 -7.55 -11.39 -11.09
C SER A 72 -8.09 -10.04 -10.65
N TYR A 73 -7.36 -9.35 -9.79
CA TYR A 73 -7.66 -7.99 -9.36
C TYR A 73 -6.52 -7.07 -9.75
N ARG A 74 -6.86 -5.89 -10.27
CA ARG A 74 -5.93 -4.77 -10.32
C ARG A 74 -5.80 -4.16 -8.92
N ALA A 75 -4.66 -3.51 -8.66
CA ALA A 75 -4.38 -2.90 -7.37
C ALA A 75 -5.46 -1.88 -6.97
N GLU A 76 -5.94 -1.07 -7.92
CA GLU A 76 -6.94 -0.03 -7.68
C GLU A 76 -8.31 -0.64 -7.33
N GLU A 77 -8.63 -1.83 -7.84
CA GLU A 77 -9.87 -2.53 -7.49
C GLU A 77 -9.87 -2.98 -6.03
N LEU A 78 -8.72 -3.46 -5.54
CA LEU A 78 -8.55 -3.82 -4.13
C LEU A 78 -8.60 -2.58 -3.22
N VAL A 79 -7.99 -1.47 -3.65
CA VAL A 79 -8.08 -0.19 -2.93
C VAL A 79 -9.52 0.28 -2.85
N LYS A 80 -10.24 0.33 -3.98
CA LYS A 80 -11.66 0.69 -4.05
C LYS A 80 -12.51 -0.19 -3.15
N MET A 81 -12.23 -1.50 -3.14
CA MET A 81 -12.93 -2.44 -2.28
C MET A 81 -12.69 -2.15 -0.80
N GLY A 82 -11.46 -1.81 -0.40
CA GLY A 82 -11.15 -1.37 0.97
C GLY A 82 -11.89 -0.09 1.34
N ILE A 83 -11.76 0.99 0.54
CA ILE A 83 -12.37 2.29 0.86
C ILE A 83 -13.90 2.33 0.69
N SER A 84 -14.50 1.30 0.08
CA SER A 84 -15.96 1.13 0.05
C SER A 84 -16.57 0.94 1.46
N MET A 85 -15.73 0.59 2.44
CA MET A 85 -16.08 0.50 3.86
C MET A 85 -15.55 1.73 4.62
N PRO A 86 -16.22 2.18 5.70
CA PRO A 86 -15.76 3.29 6.52
C PRO A 86 -14.39 3.03 7.13
N GLN A 87 -13.65 4.10 7.39
CA GLN A 87 -12.39 4.01 8.12
C GLN A 87 -12.61 3.34 9.48
N ASN A 88 -11.69 2.48 9.89
CA ASN A 88 -11.77 1.76 11.16
C ASN A 88 -11.58 2.71 12.37
N PHE A 89 -10.76 3.74 12.19
CA PHE A 89 -10.42 4.76 13.18
C PHE A 89 -9.73 5.92 12.48
N ALA A 90 -9.64 7.09 13.13
CA ALA A 90 -8.92 8.23 12.57
C ALA A 90 -7.40 7.96 12.46
N PRO A 91 -6.70 8.46 11.44
CA PRO A 91 -5.28 8.17 11.21
C PRO A 91 -4.40 8.38 12.45
N GLY A 92 -3.56 7.39 12.77
CA GLY A 92 -2.64 7.38 13.91
C GLY A 92 -3.28 7.14 15.27
N LYS A 93 -4.60 6.92 15.37
CA LYS A 93 -5.29 6.76 16.66
C LYS A 93 -5.40 5.33 17.18
N SER A 94 -5.11 4.34 16.34
CA SER A 94 -5.11 2.94 16.72
C SER A 94 -4.27 2.13 15.73
N TRP A 95 -4.32 0.81 15.88
CA TRP A 95 -3.66 -0.14 14.99
C TRP A 95 -4.70 -1.16 14.49
N SER A 96 -4.72 -1.40 13.18
CA SER A 96 -5.45 -2.52 12.60
C SER A 96 -4.81 -2.93 11.29
N TYR A 97 -4.44 -4.20 11.20
CA TYR A 97 -3.83 -4.77 10.01
C TYR A 97 -4.67 -4.51 8.77
N SER A 98 -4.02 -3.99 7.72
CA SER A 98 -4.66 -3.63 6.46
C SER A 98 -3.74 -3.94 5.28
N ASN A 99 -4.13 -4.94 4.49
CA ASN A 99 -3.56 -5.26 3.19
C ASN A 99 -3.81 -4.13 2.20
N THR A 100 -4.95 -3.43 2.29
CA THR A 100 -5.28 -2.27 1.47
C THR A 100 -4.18 -1.20 1.55
N GLY A 101 -3.65 -0.96 2.75
CA GLY A 101 -2.53 -0.04 2.94
C GLY A 101 -1.26 -0.46 2.20
N TYR A 102 -0.98 -1.76 2.12
CA TYR A 102 0.19 -2.26 1.38
C TYR A 102 -0.01 -2.32 -0.13
N VAL A 103 -1.25 -2.53 -0.60
CA VAL A 103 -1.58 -2.36 -2.02
C VAL A 103 -1.35 -0.91 -2.44
N LEU A 104 -1.75 0.06 -1.61
CA LEU A 104 -1.45 1.48 -1.84
C LEU A 104 0.06 1.77 -1.89
N LEU A 105 0.87 1.13 -1.04
CA LEU A 105 2.32 1.28 -1.11
C LEU A 105 2.91 0.76 -2.44
N GLY A 106 2.33 -0.28 -3.04
CA GLY A 106 2.72 -0.73 -4.38
C GLY A 106 2.42 0.32 -5.45
N ILE A 107 1.23 0.91 -5.42
CA ILE A 107 0.84 2.00 -6.34
C ILE A 107 1.71 3.25 -6.12
N LEU A 108 2.04 3.56 -4.87
CA LEU A 108 2.93 4.66 -4.50
C LEU A 108 4.33 4.45 -5.08
N ILE A 109 4.91 3.25 -4.95
CA ILE A 109 6.22 2.92 -5.53
C ILE A 109 6.20 3.22 -7.03
N GLU A 110 5.19 2.72 -7.74
CA GLU A 110 5.04 2.96 -9.19
C GLU A 110 4.87 4.43 -9.55
N THR A 111 4.14 5.18 -8.72
CA THR A 111 3.98 6.63 -8.89
C THR A 111 5.30 7.38 -8.70
N VAL A 112 6.12 6.96 -7.73
CA VAL A 112 7.39 7.63 -7.40
C VAL A 112 8.45 7.30 -8.43
N THR A 113 8.53 6.05 -8.91
CA THR A 113 9.64 5.58 -9.75
C THR A 113 9.32 5.49 -11.23
N GLY A 114 8.04 5.34 -11.60
CA GLY A 114 7.60 5.03 -12.96
C GLY A 114 7.69 3.54 -13.33
N ASN A 115 8.17 2.69 -12.42
CA ASN A 115 8.33 1.25 -12.63
C ASN A 115 7.37 0.48 -11.73
N SER A 116 7.01 -0.75 -12.12
CA SER A 116 6.13 -1.57 -11.27
C SER A 116 6.79 -1.87 -9.91
N TYR A 117 5.99 -2.04 -8.85
CA TYR A 117 6.54 -2.41 -7.54
C TYR A 117 7.33 -3.74 -7.57
N ALA A 118 6.96 -4.66 -8.47
CA ALA A 118 7.63 -5.94 -8.65
C ALA A 118 9.03 -5.74 -9.24
N GLU A 119 9.16 -4.87 -10.25
CA GLU A 119 10.44 -4.48 -10.83
C GLU A 119 11.36 -3.80 -9.81
N GLU A 120 10.81 -2.92 -8.97
CA GLU A 120 11.59 -2.29 -7.91
C GLU A 120 12.06 -3.31 -6.84
N ILE A 121 11.24 -4.32 -6.51
CA ILE A 121 11.66 -5.40 -5.63
C ILE A 121 12.75 -6.26 -6.29
N GLU A 122 12.58 -6.58 -7.58
CA GLU A 122 13.53 -7.37 -8.36
C GLU A 122 14.92 -6.70 -8.36
N ASN A 123 14.97 -5.46 -8.87
CA ASN A 123 16.20 -4.71 -9.10
C ASN A 123 16.90 -4.29 -7.81
N ARG A 124 16.15 -4.04 -6.72
CA ARG A 124 16.73 -3.52 -5.46
C ARG A 124 17.02 -4.58 -4.42
N ILE A 125 16.38 -5.75 -4.51
CA ILE A 125 16.44 -6.76 -3.46
C ILE A 125 16.76 -8.14 -4.02
N ILE A 126 16.00 -8.64 -4.99
CA ILE A 126 16.14 -10.03 -5.46
C ILE A 126 17.45 -10.22 -6.22
N GLU A 127 17.72 -9.39 -7.25
CA GLU A 127 18.95 -9.51 -8.04
C GLU A 127 20.21 -9.20 -7.22
N PRO A 128 20.29 -8.10 -6.42
CA PRO A 128 21.52 -7.77 -5.69
C PRO A 128 21.86 -8.75 -4.56
N LEU A 129 20.87 -9.50 -4.05
CA LEU A 129 21.05 -10.53 -3.03
C LEU A 129 21.05 -11.95 -3.61
N GLU A 130 21.05 -12.09 -4.93
CA GLU A 130 21.08 -13.36 -5.67
C GLU A 130 19.98 -14.36 -5.22
N LEU A 131 18.78 -13.86 -4.96
CA LEU A 131 17.65 -14.65 -4.45
C LEU A 131 16.97 -15.47 -5.56
N SER A 132 17.73 -16.36 -6.20
CA SER A 132 17.36 -17.19 -7.37
C SER A 132 16.15 -18.13 -7.23
N ASN A 133 15.51 -18.17 -6.06
CA ASN A 133 14.31 -18.96 -5.78
C ASN A 133 13.16 -18.09 -5.22
N THR A 134 13.15 -16.79 -5.55
CA THR A 134 12.08 -15.84 -5.21
C THR A 134 11.43 -15.34 -6.50
N PHE A 135 10.10 -15.26 -6.53
CA PHE A 135 9.29 -14.87 -7.69
C PHE A 135 8.10 -14.02 -7.26
#